data_AF-A0A1R0LJF0-F1
#
_entry.id   AF-A0A1R0LJF0-F1
#
_cell.length_a   1.000
_cell.length_b   1.000
_cell.length_c   1.000
_cell.angle_alpha   90.00
_cell.angle_beta   90.00
_cell.angle_gamma   90.00
#
_symmetry.space_group_name_H-M   'P 1'
#
loop_
_entity.id
_entity.type
_entity.pdbx_description
1 polymer ?
#
loop_
_entity_poly.entity_id
_entity_poly.type
_entity_poly.pdbx_seq_one_letter_code
_entity_poly.pdbx_strand_id
1 'polypeptide(L)'
;MLENRLLEIIIIALVVMVLFGAKRLPDTARSLGKSLRILKAETRAGREEAEREASSTSSASSTSSTSTEPPALTKAGASPQPHIVVAETTGKGREVLHD
;
A
#
# COMPACT_ATOMS: atom_id res chain seq x y z
N MET A 1 -11.62 14.38 43.20
CA MET A 1 -12.29 13.31 42.41
C MET A 1 -11.49 12.83 41.19
N LEU A 2 -10.60 13.65 40.59
CA LEU A 2 -9.78 13.24 39.43
C LEU A 2 -8.44 12.60 39.82
N GLU A 3 -7.93 12.83 41.02
CA GLU A 3 -6.59 12.41 41.45
C GLU A 3 -6.42 10.88 41.39
N ASN A 4 -7.47 10.13 41.68
CA ASN A 4 -7.44 8.67 41.68
C ASN A 4 -7.53 8.07 40.28
N ARG A 5 -8.14 8.77 39.31
CA ARG A 5 -8.24 8.27 37.93
C ARG A 5 -6.87 8.16 37.29
N LEU A 6 -5.97 9.07 37.63
CA LEU A 6 -4.59 9.01 37.16
C LEU A 6 -3.85 7.80 37.74
N LEU A 7 -4.00 7.54 39.05
CA LEU A 7 -3.42 6.37 39.71
C LEU A 7 -4.02 5.04 39.22
N GLU A 8 -5.32 4.98 38.97
CA GLU A 8 -6.02 3.81 38.41
C GLU A 8 -5.42 3.41 37.05
N ILE A 9 -5.22 4.38 36.15
CA ILE A 9 -4.59 4.15 34.85
C ILE A 9 -3.14 3.65 35.02
N ILE A 10 -2.38 4.22 35.95
CA ILE A 10 -0.99 3.78 36.22
C ILE A 10 -0.97 2.34 36.74
N ILE A 11 -1.88 1.97 37.64
CA ILE A 11 -2.00 0.61 38.17
C ILE A 11 -2.34 -0.37 37.05
N ILE A 12 -3.33 -0.05 36.20
CA ILE A 12 -3.70 -0.90 35.06
C ILE A 12 -2.51 -1.07 34.11
N ALA A 13 -1.81 0.03 33.79
CA ALA A 13 -0.63 -0.02 32.94
C ALA A 13 0.48 -0.89 33.55
N LEU A 14 0.71 -0.82 34.86
CA LEU A 14 1.67 -1.69 35.56
C LEU A 14 1.26 -3.16 35.50
N VAL A 15 -0.01 -3.48 35.73
CA VAL A 15 -0.52 -4.86 35.64
C VAL A 15 -0.31 -5.42 34.23
N VAL A 16 -0.66 -4.64 33.19
CA VAL A 16 -0.43 -5.03 31.79
C VAL A 16 1.08 -5.15 31.51
N MET A 17 1.91 -4.26 32.03
CA MET A 17 3.38 -4.32 31.88
C MET A 17 3.97 -5.59 32.51
N VAL A 18 3.44 -6.05 33.64
CA VAL A 18 3.89 -7.29 34.30
C VAL A 18 3.41 -8.53 33.53
N LEU A 19 2.16 -8.55 33.08
CA LEU A 19 1.60 -9.68 32.33
C LEU A 19 2.23 -9.85 30.94
N PHE A 20 2.39 -8.75 30.22
CA PHE A 20 2.94 -8.76 28.87
C PHE A 20 4.47 -8.61 28.86
N GLY A 21 5.05 -7.95 29.86
CA GLY A 21 6.47 -7.66 29.95
C GLY A 21 6.86 -6.32 29.29
N ALA A 22 7.90 -5.67 29.84
CA ALA A 22 8.34 -4.34 29.41
C ALA A 22 8.75 -4.21 27.94
N LYS A 23 9.15 -5.33 27.30
CA LYS A 23 9.48 -5.35 25.86
C LYS A 23 8.28 -5.62 24.95
N ARG A 24 7.19 -6.23 25.44
CA ARG A 24 6.05 -6.59 24.59
C ARG A 24 5.08 -5.44 24.38
N LEU A 25 4.86 -4.59 25.38
CA LEU A 25 4.03 -3.39 25.22
C LEU A 25 4.48 -2.50 24.04
N PRO A 26 5.76 -2.07 23.93
CA PRO A 26 6.21 -1.25 22.82
C PRO A 26 6.29 -2.01 21.49
N ASP A 27 6.58 -3.31 21.53
CA ASP A 27 6.69 -4.14 20.33
C ASP A 27 5.32 -4.37 19.68
N THR A 28 4.32 -4.75 20.47
CA THR A 28 2.93 -4.90 20.02
C THR A 28 2.32 -3.56 19.60
N ALA A 29 2.58 -2.47 20.32
CA ALA A 29 2.15 -1.14 19.89
C ALA A 29 2.80 -0.72 18.57
N ARG A 30 4.08 -1.05 18.33
CA ARG A 30 4.77 -0.75 17.07
C ARG A 30 4.26 -1.59 15.90
N SER A 31 3.98 -2.89 16.10
CA SER A 31 3.45 -3.74 15.03
C SER A 31 2.01 -3.37 14.67
N LEU A 32 1.14 -3.14 15.68
CA LEU A 32 -0.22 -2.65 15.47
C LEU A 32 -0.23 -1.23 14.86
N GLY A 33 0.67 -0.36 15.30
CA GLY A 33 0.81 0.99 14.78
C GLY A 33 1.21 1.03 13.30
N LYS A 34 2.03 0.07 12.83
CA LYS A 34 2.35 -0.09 11.41
C LYS A 34 1.11 -0.44 10.58
N SER A 35 0.29 -1.39 11.02
CA SER A 35 -0.95 -1.76 10.33
C SER A 35 -1.98 -0.62 10.35
N LEU A 36 -2.15 0.04 11.50
CA LEU A 36 -3.03 1.22 11.64
C LEU A 36 -2.59 2.40 10.76
N ARG A 37 -1.29 2.59 10.52
CA ARG A 37 -0.79 3.66 9.65
C ARG A 37 -1.21 3.47 8.20
N ILE A 38 -1.17 2.24 7.69
CA ILE A 38 -1.58 1.91 6.32
C ILE A 38 -3.08 2.17 6.19
N LEU A 39 -3.87 1.61 7.10
CA LEU A 39 -5.32 1.81 7.15
C LEU A 39 -5.68 3.29 7.27
N LYS A 40 -4.94 4.06 8.08
CA LYS A 40 -5.16 5.50 8.24
C LYS A 40 -4.76 6.29 7.00
N ALA A 41 -3.73 5.88 6.27
CA ALA A 41 -3.32 6.50 5.02
C ALA A 41 -4.36 6.26 3.92
N GLU A 42 -4.85 5.03 3.77
CA GLU A 42 -5.92 4.67 2.81
C GLU A 42 -7.22 5.41 3.14
N THR A 43 -7.63 5.42 4.43
CA THR A 43 -8.83 6.14 4.87
C THR A 43 -8.70 7.65 4.63
N ARG A 44 -7.50 8.22 4.79
CA ARG A 44 -7.25 9.65 4.58
C ARG A 44 -7.24 10.00 3.10
N ALA A 45 -6.65 9.15 2.24
CA ALA A 45 -6.68 9.32 0.79
C ALA A 45 -8.12 9.30 0.25
N GLY A 46 -8.96 8.35 0.68
CA GLY A 46 -10.36 8.31 0.28
C GLY A 46 -11.17 9.52 0.76
N ARG A 47 -10.82 10.09 1.93
CA ARG A 47 -11.45 11.31 2.43
C ARG A 47 -11.01 12.56 1.66
N GLU A 48 -9.74 12.65 1.30
CA GLU A 48 -9.18 13.73 0.48
C GLU A 48 -9.68 13.69 -0.97
N GLU A 49 -9.88 12.49 -1.53
CA GLU A 49 -10.47 12.31 -2.87
C GLU A 49 -11.96 12.68 -2.87
N ALA A 50 -12.72 12.28 -1.85
CA ALA A 50 -14.11 12.71 -1.69
C ALA A 50 -14.24 14.25 -1.55
N GLU A 51 -13.28 14.91 -0.89
CA GLU A 51 -13.24 16.37 -0.78
C GLU A 51 -12.81 17.05 -2.09
N ARG A 52 -11.93 16.40 -2.87
CA ARG A 52 -11.52 16.86 -4.20
C ARG A 52 -12.61 16.66 -5.26
N GLU A 53 -13.36 15.57 -5.25
CA GLU A 53 -14.53 15.35 -6.12
C GLU A 53 -15.67 16.33 -5.83
N ALA A 54 -15.86 16.67 -4.55
CA ALA A 54 -16.79 17.73 -4.15
C ALA A 54 -16.36 19.12 -4.65
N SER A 55 -15.05 19.36 -4.85
CA SER A 55 -14.52 20.61 -5.40
C SER A 55 -14.31 20.60 -6.93
N SER A 56 -14.19 19.44 -7.58
CA SER A 56 -13.87 19.32 -9.02
C SER A 56 -15.11 19.25 -9.92
N THR A 57 -16.31 19.09 -9.37
CA THR A 57 -17.59 19.23 -10.12
C THR A 57 -17.83 20.66 -10.65
N SER A 58 -16.96 21.64 -10.32
CA SER A 58 -17.01 23.02 -10.85
C SER A 58 -16.00 23.34 -11.98
N SER A 59 -15.15 22.40 -12.43
CA SER A 59 -14.13 22.75 -13.44
C SER A 59 -13.77 21.58 -14.37
N ALA A 60 -14.67 21.27 -15.30
CA ALA A 60 -14.36 20.45 -16.46
C ALA A 60 -14.97 21.08 -17.73
N SER A 61 -14.35 22.18 -18.19
CA SER A 61 -14.49 22.65 -19.57
C SER A 61 -13.25 23.46 -19.97
N SER A 62 -12.30 22.82 -20.64
CA SER A 62 -11.35 23.45 -21.56
C SER A 62 -10.58 22.41 -22.40
N THR A 63 -11.15 22.14 -23.59
CA THR A 63 -10.52 22.17 -24.92
C THR A 63 -9.04 21.76 -25.12
N SER A 64 -8.87 20.64 -25.84
CA SER A 64 -8.19 20.46 -27.17
C SER A 64 -6.76 20.95 -27.46
N SER A 65 -6.07 20.14 -28.30
CA SER A 65 -4.90 20.40 -29.20
C SER A 65 -3.51 20.13 -28.63
N THR A 66 -2.44 19.78 -29.37
CA THR A 66 -2.14 19.20 -30.70
C THR A 66 -0.60 19.03 -30.70
N SER A 67 -0.11 18.00 -31.39
CA SER A 67 1.28 17.62 -31.70
C SER A 67 2.38 18.72 -31.78
N THR A 68 3.61 18.40 -31.36
CA THR A 68 4.87 18.84 -32.03
C THR A 68 6.02 17.84 -31.71
N GLU A 69 6.80 17.55 -32.75
CA GLU A 69 7.67 16.40 -33.03
C GLU A 69 9.19 16.72 -32.78
N PRO A 70 10.22 15.92 -33.21
CA PRO A 70 11.44 15.45 -32.50
C PRO A 70 12.73 16.19 -32.99
N PRO A 71 14.00 15.65 -33.07
CA PRO A 71 14.82 14.63 -32.37
C PRO A 71 16.18 15.19 -31.82
N ALA A 72 16.97 14.43 -31.02
CA ALA A 72 18.45 14.32 -31.11
C ALA A 72 19.18 13.67 -29.89
N LEU A 73 19.78 12.49 -30.15
CA LEU A 73 21.16 12.05 -29.88
C LEU A 73 21.70 11.75 -28.44
N THR A 74 22.12 10.48 -28.28
CA THR A 74 23.37 10.02 -27.60
C THR A 74 23.35 9.98 -26.05
N LYS A 75 23.61 8.87 -25.34
CA LYS A 75 24.76 7.95 -25.42
C LYS A 75 24.55 6.65 -24.59
N ALA A 76 24.86 5.52 -25.23
CA ALA A 76 25.48 4.26 -24.77
C ALA A 76 25.33 3.77 -23.30
N GLY A 77 24.94 2.49 -23.15
CA GLY A 77 25.26 1.71 -21.94
C GLY A 77 24.56 0.36 -21.77
N ALA A 78 24.85 -0.62 -22.63
CA ALA A 78 24.77 -2.08 -22.40
C ALA A 78 23.41 -2.76 -22.06
N SER A 79 22.91 -3.51 -23.05
CA SER A 79 22.06 -4.70 -22.89
C SER A 79 22.87 -5.86 -22.29
N PRO A 80 22.27 -6.78 -21.52
CA PRO A 80 21.75 -7.98 -22.18
C PRO A 80 20.34 -8.34 -21.71
N GLN A 81 19.40 -8.28 -22.65
CA GLN A 81 18.16 -9.03 -22.61
C GLN A 81 18.43 -10.54 -22.67
N PRO A 82 17.64 -11.34 -21.95
CA PRO A 82 17.13 -12.60 -22.47
C PRO A 82 15.62 -12.45 -22.73
N HIS A 83 15.29 -12.17 -23.98
CA HIS A 83 13.99 -12.50 -24.56
C HIS A 83 13.96 -14.01 -24.74
N ILE A 84 12.99 -14.72 -24.16
CA ILE A 84 12.56 -16.02 -24.70
C ILE A 84 11.07 -15.95 -24.95
N VAL A 85 10.79 -16.35 -26.18
CA VAL A 85 9.62 -16.15 -27.01
C VAL A 85 8.53 -17.16 -26.67
N VAL A 86 7.30 -16.67 -26.79
CA VAL A 86 6.02 -17.35 -26.95
C VAL A 86 6.12 -18.71 -27.69
N ALA A 87 5.44 -19.73 -27.15
CA ALA A 87 4.93 -20.83 -27.97
C ALA A 87 3.53 -21.22 -27.47
N GLU A 88 2.51 -20.67 -28.12
CA GLU A 88 1.24 -21.35 -28.27
C GLU A 88 1.47 -22.57 -29.17
N THR A 89 1.17 -23.77 -28.68
CA THR A 89 1.00 -24.94 -29.54
C THR A 89 -0.13 -25.83 -29.00
N THR A 90 -1.24 -25.77 -29.73
CA THR A 90 -2.25 -26.82 -29.78
C THR A 90 -1.60 -28.12 -30.25
N GLY A 91 -1.79 -29.24 -29.53
CA GLY A 91 -1.40 -30.54 -30.06
C GLY A 91 -1.35 -31.71 -29.08
N LYS A 92 -2.46 -32.47 -29.02
CA LYS A 92 -2.47 -33.94 -29.21
C LYS A 92 -1.82 -34.82 -28.12
N GLY A 93 -2.69 -35.35 -27.26
CA GLY A 93 -2.78 -36.79 -26.93
C GLY A 93 -1.73 -37.40 -26.00
N ARG A 94 -2.10 -37.61 -24.72
CA ARG A 94 -1.64 -38.75 -23.90
C ARG A 94 -2.36 -38.87 -22.55
N GLU A 95 -3.66 -39.13 -22.55
CA GLU A 95 -4.30 -39.78 -21.39
C GLU A 95 -4.34 -41.28 -21.68
N VAL A 96 -3.19 -41.90 -21.43
CA VAL A 96 -3.02 -43.32 -21.24
C VAL A 96 -3.45 -43.64 -19.81
N LEU A 97 -4.53 -44.41 -19.69
CA LEU A 97 -4.63 -45.64 -18.91
C LEU A 97 -3.90 -45.66 -17.56
N HIS A 98 -4.63 -45.77 -16.45
CA HIS A 98 -4.35 -46.72 -15.36
C HIS A 98 -5.53 -46.77 -14.35
N ASP A 99 -6.13 -47.96 -14.27
CA ASP A 99 -7.14 -48.53 -13.33
C ASP A 99 -8.42 -47.77 -12.97
#